data_AF-A0A1Y1MLB1-F1
#
_entry.id   AF-A0A1Y1MLB1-F1
#
_cell.length_a   1.000
_cell.length_b   1.000
_cell.length_c   1.000
_cell.angle_alpha   90.00
_cell.angle_beta   90.00
_cell.angle_gamma   90.00
#
_symmetry.space_group_name_H-M   'P 1'
#
loop_
_entity.id
_entity.type
_entity.pdbx_description
1 polymer ?
#
loop_
_entity_poly.entity_id
_entity_poly.type
_entity_poly.pdbx_seq_one_letter_code
_entity_poly.pdbx_strand_id
1 'polypeptide(L)'
;QRSDPSELEAENKKLEAEMDKLIFVSLDLPDHVMWLDTPFVCQWQRDRNVWSTVDIHDFKYLEESASVTFRTTSFGCFAFALNRHTNLPFQTWDLKPELKLGNRAIWRSLTVHFFSGSVTLQLTSAILVIDFNILGDDITVAQMQNAPNQAFKPYLGKYFKLPKLKRILLELGVDVFPCFDAFCYVKESCEKHWPMEKHAYYQMAQLSCCYNFAWSRWNSVVGRRGVIMQMREYKPERNKQVPYSMLHITPLKAEIITCTEVSPAFLPEPAEGMLFYADLYSLFKGTCSMIQRTKVQNTSPLLIGTVSELLRSTRVLSFS
;
A
#
# COMPACT_ATOMS: atom_id res chain seq x y z
N GLN A 1 42.60 19.44 16.43
CA GLN A 1 42.43 20.47 17.47
C GLN A 1 41.12 20.18 18.17
N ARG A 2 41.15 19.90 19.47
CA ARG A 2 39.92 19.84 20.31
C ARG A 2 39.69 21.26 20.81
N SER A 3 38.56 21.86 20.47
CA SER A 3 38.16 23.18 20.97
C SER A 3 38.09 23.17 22.50
N ASP A 4 38.52 24.25 23.15
CA ASP A 4 38.56 24.33 24.62
C ASP A 4 37.12 24.33 25.20
N PRO A 5 36.81 23.57 26.26
CA PRO A 5 35.44 23.47 26.80
C PRO A 5 34.81 24.82 27.17
N SER A 6 35.61 25.77 27.65
CA SER A 6 35.16 27.12 28.00
C SER A 6 34.76 27.97 26.78
N GLU A 7 35.37 27.75 25.62
CA GLU A 7 35.03 28.48 24.39
C GLU A 7 33.69 27.96 23.82
N LEU A 8 33.49 26.64 23.88
CA LEU A 8 32.23 25.99 23.48
C LEU A 8 31.05 26.45 24.35
N GLU A 9 31.24 26.60 25.67
CA GLU A 9 30.20 27.11 26.57
C GLU A 9 29.82 28.57 26.27
N ALA A 10 30.81 29.42 25.99
CA ALA A 10 30.56 30.81 25.65
C ALA A 10 29.86 30.97 24.29
N GLU A 11 30.18 30.11 23.32
CA GLU A 11 29.55 30.07 22.00
C GLU A 11 28.10 29.60 22.09
N ASN A 12 27.83 28.52 22.84
CA ASN A 12 26.47 28.04 23.09
C ASN A 12 25.59 29.11 23.75
N LYS A 13 26.12 29.82 24.75
CA LYS A 13 25.37 30.88 25.46
C LYS A 13 25.03 32.06 24.55
N LYS A 14 25.89 32.40 23.58
CA LYS A 14 25.59 33.44 22.57
C LYS A 14 24.49 32.97 21.61
N LEU A 15 24.57 31.72 21.17
CA LEU A 15 23.58 31.13 20.26
C LEU A 15 22.20 31.06 20.93
N GLU A 16 22.12 30.65 22.19
CA GLU A 16 20.88 30.68 22.99
C GLU A 16 20.29 32.10 23.07
N ALA A 17 21.12 33.11 23.35
CA ALA A 17 20.67 34.51 23.42
C ALA A 17 20.22 35.08 22.06
N GLU A 18 20.73 34.55 20.94
CA GLU A 18 20.22 34.87 19.61
C GLU A 18 18.90 34.15 19.31
N MET A 19 18.74 32.89 19.72
CA MET A 19 17.48 32.14 19.59
C MET A 19 16.33 32.78 20.37
N ASP A 20 16.59 33.33 21.56
CA ASP A 20 15.58 33.98 22.40
C ASP A 20 15.03 35.28 21.81
N LYS A 21 15.72 35.87 20.82
CA LYS A 21 15.22 37.05 20.09
C LYS A 21 14.25 36.69 18.96
N LEU A 22 14.17 35.41 18.59
CA LEU A 22 13.33 34.94 17.50
C LEU A 22 11.87 34.86 17.91
N ILE A 23 10.98 34.89 16.92
CA ILE A 23 9.56 34.69 17.13
C ILE A 23 9.35 33.20 17.44
N PHE A 24 8.84 32.91 18.63
CA PHE A 24 8.44 31.56 19.01
C PHE A 24 7.01 31.27 18.57
N VAL A 25 6.82 30.18 17.84
CA VAL A 25 5.52 29.73 17.34
C VAL A 25 5.22 28.36 17.95
N SER A 26 4.01 28.20 18.48
CA SER A 26 3.46 26.95 18.99
C SER A 26 2.07 26.76 18.42
N LEU A 27 1.83 25.61 17.79
CA LEU A 27 0.57 25.30 17.11
C LEU A 27 0.18 23.85 17.36
N ASP A 28 -1.11 23.62 17.58
CA ASP A 28 -1.68 22.28 17.56
C ASP A 28 -1.96 21.87 16.12
N LEU A 29 -1.58 20.64 15.77
CA LEU A 29 -1.84 20.10 14.45
C LEU A 29 -3.32 19.70 14.32
N PRO A 30 -3.91 19.82 13.12
CA PRO A 30 -5.28 19.40 12.88
C PRO A 30 -5.51 17.92 13.18
N ASP A 31 -6.59 17.64 13.91
CA ASP A 31 -7.01 16.30 14.35
C ASP A 31 -7.58 15.43 13.23
N HIS A 32 -8.02 16.05 12.13
CA HIS A 32 -8.55 15.38 10.95
C HIS A 32 -7.45 14.87 9.99
N VAL A 33 -6.16 15.12 10.27
CA VAL A 33 -5.04 14.62 9.46
C VAL A 33 -4.27 13.57 10.26
N MET A 34 -3.94 12.45 9.64
CA MET A 34 -3.03 11.45 10.20
C MET A 34 -1.59 11.80 9.84
N TRP A 35 -0.86 12.35 10.80
CA TRP A 35 0.56 12.70 10.67
C TRP A 35 1.41 11.44 10.80
N LEU A 36 1.67 10.76 9.69
CA LEU A 36 2.41 9.49 9.66
C LEU A 36 3.92 9.67 9.76
N ASP A 37 4.42 10.86 9.49
CA ASP A 37 5.84 11.20 9.60
C ASP A 37 5.93 12.58 10.26
N THR A 38 7.13 12.92 10.73
CA THR A 38 7.39 14.25 11.28
C THR A 38 7.20 15.30 10.17
N PRO A 39 6.30 16.27 10.33
CA PRO A 39 6.06 17.26 9.30
C PRO A 39 7.23 18.25 9.17
N PHE A 40 7.47 18.71 7.95
CA PHE A 40 8.35 19.84 7.69
C PHE A 40 7.57 21.14 7.84
N VAL A 41 8.08 22.07 8.64
CA VAL A 41 7.59 23.45 8.65
C VAL A 41 8.23 24.20 7.49
N CYS A 42 7.40 24.76 6.63
CA CYS A 42 7.84 25.53 5.47
C CYS A 42 7.32 26.96 5.61
N GLN A 43 8.14 27.93 5.25
CA GLN A 43 7.77 29.33 5.12
C GLN A 43 7.71 29.72 3.63
N TRP A 44 6.70 30.50 3.26
CA TRP A 44 6.57 31.03 1.91
C TRP A 44 7.53 32.21 1.67
N GLN A 45 8.51 32.02 0.79
CA GLN A 45 9.41 33.09 0.34
C GLN A 45 8.77 33.85 -0.83
N ARG A 46 8.19 35.02 -0.54
CA ARG A 46 7.48 35.84 -1.54
C ARG A 46 8.36 36.25 -2.72
N ASP A 47 9.62 36.61 -2.46
CA ASP A 47 10.53 37.10 -3.51
C ASP A 47 10.86 36.02 -4.56
N ARG A 48 10.81 34.75 -4.16
CA ARG A 48 11.17 33.60 -5.00
C ARG A 48 9.96 32.76 -5.40
N ASN A 49 8.79 33.00 -4.80
CA ASN A 49 7.59 32.19 -4.93
C ASN A 49 7.83 30.69 -4.67
N VAL A 50 8.53 30.37 -3.57
CA VAL A 50 8.81 28.99 -3.17
C VAL A 50 8.57 28.77 -1.67
N TRP A 51 8.22 27.55 -1.31
CA TRP A 51 8.27 27.08 0.08
C TRP A 51 9.71 26.74 0.46
N SER A 52 10.13 27.15 1.65
CA SER A 52 11.51 26.99 2.14
C SER A 52 11.53 26.68 3.62
N THR A 53 12.52 25.90 4.05
CA THR A 53 12.76 25.54 5.46
C THR A 53 13.90 26.35 6.09
N VAL A 54 14.49 27.30 5.35
CA VAL A 54 15.75 27.99 5.73
C VAL A 54 15.62 28.84 7.01
N ASP A 55 14.49 29.52 7.20
CA ASP A 55 14.24 30.43 8.35
C ASP A 55 13.47 29.73 9.49
N ILE A 56 13.59 28.40 9.57
CA ILE A 56 12.95 27.60 10.61
C ILE A 56 14.05 27.07 11.54
N HIS A 57 13.93 27.37 12.83
CA HIS A 57 14.93 27.06 13.84
C HIS A 57 14.28 26.38 15.05
N ASP A 58 15.05 25.56 15.79
CA ASP A 58 14.59 24.79 16.97
C ASP A 58 13.22 24.12 16.77
N PHE A 59 13.02 23.49 15.61
CA PHE A 59 11.78 22.77 15.33
C PHE A 59 11.68 21.54 16.24
N LYS A 60 10.54 21.41 16.93
CA LYS A 60 10.19 20.26 17.76
C LYS A 60 8.76 19.82 17.45
N TYR A 61 8.60 18.53 17.22
CA TYR A 61 7.31 17.86 17.08
C TYR A 61 7.03 17.04 18.34
N LEU A 62 5.92 17.34 19.01
CA LEU A 62 5.45 16.65 20.20
C LEU A 62 4.30 15.73 19.82
N GLU A 63 4.65 14.51 19.43
CA GLU A 63 3.71 13.50 18.93
C GLU A 63 2.54 13.22 19.89
N GLU A 64 2.80 13.12 21.21
CA GLU A 64 1.77 12.85 22.22
C GLU A 64 0.65 13.90 22.27
N SER A 65 1.02 15.16 22.02
CA SER A 65 0.08 16.30 22.03
C SER A 65 -0.35 16.71 20.62
N ALA A 66 0.17 16.04 19.59
CA ALA A 66 0.07 16.45 18.19
C ALA A 66 0.34 17.95 18.01
N SER A 67 1.38 18.48 18.66
CA SER A 67 1.74 19.90 18.59
C SER A 67 3.14 20.09 18.02
N VAL A 68 3.35 21.26 17.42
CA VAL A 68 4.61 21.65 16.81
C VAL A 68 5.05 22.99 17.36
N THR A 69 6.33 23.09 17.65
CA THR A 69 6.97 24.34 18.07
C THR A 69 8.16 24.62 17.18
N PHE A 70 8.37 25.89 16.83
CA PHE A 70 9.55 26.34 16.09
C PHE A 70 9.79 27.82 16.32
N ARG A 71 10.99 28.27 15.95
CA ARG A 71 11.37 29.68 15.94
C ARG A 71 11.65 30.17 14.52
N THR A 72 11.39 31.45 14.27
CA THR A 72 11.59 32.10 12.96
C THR A 72 12.00 33.57 13.15
N THR A 73 12.73 34.13 12.19
CA THR A 73 13.14 35.55 12.23
C THR A 73 12.06 36.49 11.69
N SER A 74 11.09 35.97 10.94
CA SER A 74 10.19 36.79 10.13
C SER A 74 8.73 36.33 10.16
N PHE A 75 7.81 37.29 10.07
CA PHE A 75 6.38 37.02 9.92
C PHE A 75 6.05 36.61 8.49
N GLY A 76 5.10 35.68 8.31
CA GLY A 76 4.71 35.24 6.98
C GLY A 76 3.66 34.14 6.97
N CYS A 77 3.52 33.52 5.80
CA CYS A 77 2.70 32.34 5.62
C CYS A 77 3.54 31.08 5.86
N PHE A 78 3.04 30.21 6.72
CA PHE A 78 3.65 28.93 7.03
C PHE A 78 2.75 27.80 6.55
N ALA A 79 3.37 26.66 6.21
CA ALA A 79 2.67 25.43 5.87
C ALA A 79 3.42 24.24 6.45
N PHE A 80 2.70 23.13 6.62
CA PHE A 80 3.28 21.84 6.95
C PHE A 80 3.34 20.97 5.69
N ALA A 81 4.49 20.37 5.43
CA ALA A 81 4.68 19.45 4.33
C ALA A 81 5.01 18.05 4.87
N LEU A 82 4.51 17.02 4.20
CA LEU A 82 4.78 15.62 4.50
C LEU A 82 5.43 14.96 3.30
N ASN A 83 6.25 13.94 3.56
CA ASN A 83 6.71 13.07 2.50
C ASN A 83 5.50 12.27 1.96
N ARG A 84 5.25 12.43 0.67
CA ARG A 84 4.11 11.80 0.00
C ARG A 84 4.21 10.27 -0.03
N HIS A 85 5.42 9.73 -0.07
CA HIS A 85 5.66 8.30 -0.30
C HIS A 85 6.07 7.54 0.95
N THR A 86 5.75 8.05 2.14
CA THR A 86 6.11 7.42 3.43
C THR A 86 5.60 5.98 3.56
N ASN A 87 4.46 5.65 2.94
CA ASN A 87 3.88 4.30 2.97
C ASN A 87 4.35 3.39 1.82
N LEU A 88 5.35 3.81 1.03
CA LEU A 88 5.89 3.06 -0.09
C LEU A 88 7.41 2.84 0.09
N PRO A 89 7.95 1.68 -0.32
CA PRO A 89 7.23 0.52 -0.86
C PRO A 89 6.42 -0.22 0.23
N PHE A 90 5.43 -1.00 -0.19
CA PHE A 90 4.70 -1.90 0.71
C PHE A 90 5.63 -3.01 1.20
N GLN A 91 5.58 -3.32 2.48
CA GLN A 91 6.34 -4.42 3.07
C GLN A 91 5.73 -5.77 2.71
N THR A 92 4.39 -5.86 2.73
CA THR A 92 3.64 -7.05 2.29
C THR A 92 2.25 -6.67 1.77
N TRP A 93 1.61 -7.58 1.05
CA TRP A 93 0.21 -7.49 0.65
C TRP A 93 -0.40 -8.88 0.49
N ASP A 94 -1.72 -9.00 0.70
CA ASP A 94 -2.48 -10.25 0.55
C ASP A 94 -3.87 -9.93 -0.03
N LEU A 95 -4.25 -10.62 -1.11
CA LEU A 95 -5.50 -10.48 -1.82
C LEU A 95 -6.24 -11.81 -1.77
N LYS A 96 -7.28 -11.89 -0.93
CA LYS A 96 -8.06 -13.13 -0.71
C LYS A 96 -9.56 -12.89 -0.78
N PRO A 97 -10.35 -13.90 -1.18
CA PRO A 97 -11.79 -13.81 -1.07
C PRO A 97 -12.23 -13.94 0.38
N GLU A 98 -13.29 -13.21 0.73
CA GLU A 98 -13.90 -13.21 2.05
C GLU A 98 -15.36 -13.69 1.97
N LEU A 99 -15.76 -14.55 2.92
CA LEU A 99 -17.14 -14.99 3.08
C LEU A 99 -17.88 -14.00 3.99
N LYS A 100 -19.08 -13.56 3.59
CA LYS A 100 -19.97 -12.86 4.51
C LYS A 100 -20.42 -13.79 5.63
N LEU A 101 -20.13 -13.43 6.88
CA LEU A 101 -20.47 -14.20 8.09
C LEU A 101 -21.98 -14.49 8.24
N GLY A 102 -22.85 -13.64 7.68
CA GLY A 102 -24.31 -13.73 7.84
C GLY A 102 -25.02 -14.87 7.08
N ASN A 103 -24.36 -15.52 6.11
CA ASN A 103 -25.00 -16.53 5.25
C ASN A 103 -24.44 -17.95 5.45
N ARG A 104 -23.89 -18.28 6.62
CA ARG A 104 -23.45 -19.66 6.91
C ARG A 104 -24.60 -20.68 6.89
N ALA A 105 -25.83 -20.26 7.18
CA ALA A 105 -27.01 -21.13 7.20
C ALA A 105 -27.65 -21.35 5.82
N ILE A 106 -27.60 -20.36 4.91
CA ILE A 106 -28.28 -20.40 3.60
C ILE A 106 -27.44 -21.15 2.55
N TRP A 107 -26.12 -21.24 2.74
CA TRP A 107 -25.21 -21.87 1.78
C TRP A 107 -25.35 -23.39 1.68
N ARG A 108 -25.95 -24.05 2.68
CA ARG A 108 -26.17 -25.51 2.64
C ARG A 108 -27.30 -25.94 1.71
N SER A 109 -28.14 -25.01 1.23
CA SER A 109 -29.39 -25.37 0.56
C SER A 109 -29.51 -24.98 -0.91
N LEU A 110 -28.59 -24.23 -1.51
CA LEU A 110 -28.74 -23.81 -2.91
C LEU A 110 -27.54 -24.18 -3.78
N THR A 111 -27.72 -25.27 -4.50
CA THR A 111 -26.94 -25.70 -5.66
C THR A 111 -26.99 -24.61 -6.74
N VAL A 112 -25.86 -23.92 -6.95
CA VAL A 112 -25.62 -22.92 -8.03
C VAL A 112 -26.46 -21.64 -7.80
N HIS A 113 -25.90 -20.43 -7.68
CA HIS A 113 -25.70 -19.47 -8.77
C HIS A 113 -25.20 -18.15 -8.12
N PHE A 114 -24.14 -17.54 -8.67
CA PHE A 114 -23.49 -16.28 -8.25
C PHE A 114 -22.60 -16.31 -6.98
N PHE A 115 -21.31 -15.99 -7.17
CA PHE A 115 -20.44 -15.62 -6.06
C PHE A 115 -20.85 -14.21 -5.57
N SER A 116 -21.53 -14.16 -4.42
CA SER A 116 -21.86 -12.93 -3.69
C SER A 116 -20.86 -12.63 -2.56
N GLY A 117 -19.62 -13.09 -2.69
CA GLY A 117 -18.55 -12.82 -1.72
C GLY A 117 -17.86 -11.48 -1.97
N SER A 118 -17.17 -10.99 -0.96
CA SER A 118 -16.26 -9.85 -1.08
C SER A 118 -14.83 -10.32 -1.33
N VAL A 119 -13.96 -9.41 -1.74
CA VAL A 119 -12.53 -9.63 -1.85
C VAL A 119 -11.84 -8.66 -0.92
N THR A 120 -10.86 -9.13 -0.17
CA THR A 120 -10.09 -8.32 0.76
C THR A 120 -8.68 -8.16 0.25
N LEU A 121 -8.23 -6.91 0.12
CA LEU A 121 -6.85 -6.55 -0.15
C LEU A 121 -6.27 -5.93 1.13
N GLN A 122 -5.35 -6.64 1.75
CA GLN A 122 -4.57 -6.13 2.87
C GLN A 122 -3.25 -5.57 2.35
N LEU A 123 -2.94 -4.33 2.73
CA LEU A 123 -1.66 -3.68 2.44
C LEU A 123 -0.95 -3.38 3.76
N THR A 124 0.27 -3.88 3.90
CA THR A 124 1.18 -3.52 4.99
C THR A 124 2.22 -2.57 4.42
N SER A 125 2.12 -1.30 4.78
CA SER A 125 3.11 -0.28 4.48
C SER A 125 4.16 -0.18 5.61
N ALA A 126 5.10 0.76 5.49
CA ALA A 126 6.09 1.00 6.53
C ALA A 126 5.47 1.40 7.89
N ILE A 127 4.32 2.10 7.88
CA ILE A 127 3.72 2.68 9.08
C ILE A 127 2.35 2.08 9.35
N LEU A 128 1.49 2.04 8.33
CA LEU A 128 0.10 1.60 8.45
C LEU A 128 -0.14 0.21 7.86
N VAL A 129 -1.14 -0.48 8.40
CA VAL A 129 -1.79 -1.62 7.74
C VAL A 129 -3.22 -1.25 7.39
N ILE A 130 -3.59 -1.41 6.13
CA ILE A 130 -4.92 -1.05 5.61
C ILE A 130 -5.56 -2.29 4.98
N ASP A 131 -6.75 -2.64 5.46
CA ASP A 131 -7.56 -3.73 4.93
C ASP A 131 -8.71 -3.17 4.12
N PHE A 132 -8.61 -3.25 2.79
CA PHE A 132 -9.70 -2.90 1.89
C PHE A 132 -10.62 -4.10 1.70
N ASN A 133 -11.92 -3.92 1.91
CA ASN A 133 -12.94 -4.90 1.50
C ASN A 133 -13.69 -4.36 0.28
N ILE A 134 -13.78 -5.20 -0.75
CA ILE A 134 -14.32 -4.86 -2.06
C ILE A 134 -15.57 -5.71 -2.28
N LEU A 135 -16.69 -5.05 -2.49
CA LEU A 135 -17.99 -5.68 -2.70
C LEU A 135 -18.64 -5.11 -3.95
N GLY A 136 -18.66 -5.90 -5.03
CA GLY A 136 -19.21 -5.45 -6.30
C GLY A 136 -18.43 -4.24 -6.83
N ASP A 137 -19.10 -3.10 -6.92
CA ASP A 137 -18.54 -1.85 -7.44
C ASP A 137 -18.12 -0.84 -6.35
N ASP A 138 -18.11 -1.28 -5.08
CA ASP A 138 -17.79 -0.41 -3.95
C ASP A 138 -16.67 -0.98 -3.08
N ILE A 139 -15.89 -0.08 -2.49
CA ILE A 139 -14.73 -0.39 -1.64
C ILE A 139 -14.91 0.28 -0.30
N THR A 140 -14.61 -0.43 0.77
CA THR A 140 -14.51 0.10 2.12
C THR A 140 -13.13 -0.17 2.69
N VAL A 141 -12.69 0.65 3.63
CA VAL A 141 -11.60 0.28 4.54
C VAL A 141 -12.26 -0.42 5.73
N ALA A 142 -12.06 -1.74 5.80
CA ALA A 142 -12.60 -2.59 6.86
C ALA A 142 -11.85 -2.35 8.18
N GLN A 143 -10.52 -2.21 8.09
CA GLN A 143 -9.65 -1.97 9.23
C GLN A 143 -8.45 -1.12 8.82
N MET A 144 -8.00 -0.27 9.75
CA MET A 144 -6.74 0.47 9.65
C MET A 144 -6.02 0.33 10.99
N GLN A 145 -4.77 -0.14 10.96
CA GLN A 145 -3.93 -0.36 12.14
C GLN A 145 -2.77 0.63 12.16
N ASN A 146 -2.26 0.93 13.35
CA ASN A 146 -1.16 1.87 13.61
C ASN A 146 -1.43 3.32 13.17
N ALA A 147 -2.70 3.71 13.01
CA ALA A 147 -3.04 5.10 12.77
C ALA A 147 -2.73 5.96 14.02
N PRO A 148 -2.09 7.14 13.87
CA PRO A 148 -1.68 7.98 15.00
C PRO A 148 -2.87 8.60 15.74
N ASN A 149 -4.02 8.71 15.06
CA ASN A 149 -5.26 9.23 15.63
C ASN A 149 -6.49 8.54 15.04
N GLN A 150 -7.68 8.93 15.51
CA GLN A 150 -8.95 8.34 15.07
C GLN A 150 -9.61 9.09 13.90
N ALA A 151 -8.88 9.90 13.13
CA ALA A 151 -9.44 10.72 12.04
C ALA A 151 -10.22 9.89 11.01
N PHE A 152 -9.78 8.65 10.74
CA PHE A 152 -10.46 7.77 9.78
C PHE A 152 -11.72 7.08 10.34
N LYS A 153 -11.93 7.07 11.67
CA LYS A 153 -13.03 6.32 12.32
C LYS A 153 -14.43 6.59 11.75
N PRO A 154 -14.80 7.83 11.36
CA PRO A 154 -16.10 8.11 10.75
C PRO A 154 -16.32 7.45 9.38
N TYR A 155 -15.26 6.99 8.71
CA TYR A 155 -15.29 6.40 7.37
C TYR A 155 -15.15 4.86 7.38
N LEU A 156 -14.69 4.26 8.49
CA LEU A 156 -14.55 2.81 8.62
C LEU A 156 -15.86 2.08 8.31
N GLY A 157 -15.77 1.02 7.50
CA GLY A 157 -16.92 0.20 7.12
C GLY A 157 -17.89 0.86 6.12
N LYS A 158 -17.70 2.13 5.77
CA LYS A 158 -18.52 2.81 4.75
C LYS A 158 -17.98 2.51 3.35
N TYR A 159 -18.88 2.15 2.46
CA TYR A 159 -18.58 1.79 1.08
C TYR A 159 -18.56 3.05 0.20
N PHE A 160 -17.52 3.15 -0.63
CA PHE A 160 -17.28 4.26 -1.55
C PHE A 160 -16.80 3.75 -2.92
N LYS A 161 -17.01 4.54 -3.96
CA LYS A 161 -16.27 4.38 -5.23
C LYS A 161 -14.80 4.70 -5.02
N LEU A 162 -13.93 4.02 -5.78
CA LEU A 162 -12.48 4.18 -5.66
C LEU A 162 -12.00 5.65 -5.74
N PRO A 163 -12.47 6.50 -6.68
CA PRO A 163 -12.01 7.89 -6.73
C PRO A 163 -12.34 8.69 -5.45
N LYS A 164 -13.52 8.44 -4.86
CA LYS A 164 -13.94 9.09 -3.61
C LYS A 164 -13.13 8.57 -2.43
N LEU A 165 -12.91 7.26 -2.36
CA LEU A 165 -12.08 6.65 -1.30
C LEU A 165 -10.64 7.18 -1.33
N LYS A 166 -10.04 7.24 -2.52
CA LYS A 166 -8.70 7.83 -2.72
C LYS A 166 -8.64 9.26 -2.19
N ARG A 167 -9.61 10.09 -2.57
CA ARG A 167 -9.67 11.47 -2.12
C ARG A 167 -9.76 11.58 -0.60
N ILE A 168 -10.62 10.78 0.03
CA ILE A 168 -10.75 10.75 1.50
C ILE A 168 -9.42 10.36 2.15
N LEU A 169 -8.75 9.30 1.68
CA LEU A 169 -7.47 8.88 2.23
C LEU A 169 -6.38 9.96 2.07
N LEU A 170 -6.32 10.62 0.91
CA LEU A 170 -5.38 11.72 0.65
C LEU A 170 -5.66 12.95 1.55
N GLU A 171 -6.93 13.33 1.72
CA GLU A 171 -7.33 14.45 2.60
C GLU A 171 -6.98 14.17 4.07
N LEU A 172 -6.94 12.90 4.46
CA LEU A 172 -6.54 12.45 5.80
C LEU A 172 -5.02 12.24 5.94
N GLY A 173 -4.21 12.53 4.92
CA GLY A 173 -2.74 12.36 4.96
C GLY A 173 -2.24 10.93 4.70
N VAL A 174 -3.11 10.03 4.23
CA VAL A 174 -2.76 8.63 3.91
C VAL A 174 -2.68 8.46 2.39
N ASP A 175 -1.46 8.53 1.85
CA ASP A 175 -1.21 8.19 0.45
C ASP A 175 -0.63 6.76 0.32
N VAL A 176 -1.39 5.88 -0.34
CA VAL A 176 -0.99 4.51 -0.73
C VAL A 176 -1.14 4.29 -2.23
N PHE A 177 -1.27 5.38 -3.00
CA PHE A 177 -1.55 5.35 -4.43
C PHE A 177 -0.40 6.01 -5.20
N PRO A 178 0.65 5.25 -5.57
CA PRO A 178 1.80 5.80 -6.27
C PRO A 178 1.40 6.55 -7.55
N CYS A 179 1.98 7.73 -7.73
CA CYS A 179 1.90 8.48 -8.98
C CYS A 179 2.77 7.84 -10.08
N PHE A 180 2.61 8.33 -11.31
CA PHE A 180 3.34 7.79 -12.46
C PHE A 180 4.87 7.90 -12.30
N ASP A 181 5.35 8.95 -11.65
CA ASP A 181 6.76 9.24 -11.39
C ASP A 181 7.25 8.79 -10.00
N ALA A 182 6.41 8.07 -9.23
CA ALA A 182 6.77 7.64 -7.87
C ALA A 182 8.03 6.76 -7.84
N PHE A 183 8.35 6.05 -8.93
CA PHE A 183 9.57 5.25 -9.05
C PHE A 183 10.87 6.10 -8.95
N CYS A 184 10.80 7.41 -9.20
CA CYS A 184 11.95 8.31 -9.02
C CYS A 184 12.27 8.60 -7.55
N TYR A 185 11.30 8.40 -6.65
CA TYR A 185 11.39 8.80 -5.25
C TYR A 185 11.35 7.61 -4.28
N VAL A 186 10.72 6.50 -4.67
CA VAL A 186 10.63 5.28 -3.85
C VAL A 186 11.83 4.39 -4.11
N LYS A 187 12.81 4.44 -3.20
CA LYS A 187 13.97 3.53 -3.20
C LYS A 187 13.53 2.08 -3.00
N GLU A 188 14.34 1.14 -3.48
CA GLU A 188 14.12 -0.31 -3.32
C GLU A 188 12.85 -0.87 -3.99
N SER A 189 12.09 -0.03 -4.70
CA SER A 189 11.01 -0.48 -5.59
C SER A 189 11.56 -0.89 -6.97
N CYS A 190 10.83 -1.76 -7.67
CA CYS A 190 11.17 -2.16 -9.02
C CYS A 190 9.96 -1.96 -9.93
N GLU A 191 9.96 -0.86 -10.68
CA GLU A 191 8.86 -0.57 -11.59
C GLU A 191 8.73 -1.69 -12.64
N LYS A 192 7.56 -2.33 -12.66
CA LYS A 192 7.26 -3.42 -13.59
C LYS A 192 6.85 -2.87 -14.96
N HIS A 193 7.01 -3.70 -15.98
CA HIS A 193 6.55 -3.40 -17.32
C HIS A 193 5.03 -3.19 -17.33
N TRP A 194 4.59 -1.96 -17.53
CA TRP A 194 3.19 -1.55 -17.33
C TRP A 194 2.14 -2.43 -18.05
N PRO A 195 2.27 -2.78 -19.34
CA PRO A 195 1.32 -3.68 -19.99
C PRO A 195 1.20 -5.07 -19.33
N MET A 196 2.33 -5.62 -18.86
CA MET A 196 2.37 -6.92 -18.17
C MET A 196 1.72 -6.80 -16.79
N GLU A 197 2.09 -5.77 -16.03
CA GLU A 197 1.53 -5.49 -14.71
C GLU A 197 0.00 -5.26 -14.78
N LYS A 198 -0.46 -4.44 -15.73
CA LYS A 198 -1.88 -4.17 -15.96
C LYS A 198 -2.65 -5.44 -16.32
N HIS A 199 -2.11 -6.30 -17.18
CA HIS A 199 -2.71 -7.59 -17.55
C HIS A 199 -2.77 -8.52 -16.34
N ALA A 200 -1.67 -8.63 -15.58
CA ALA A 200 -1.61 -9.43 -14.36
C ALA A 200 -2.66 -9.00 -13.33
N TYR A 201 -2.86 -7.70 -13.11
CA TYR A 201 -3.92 -7.21 -12.21
C TYR A 201 -5.33 -7.58 -12.67
N TYR A 202 -5.61 -7.51 -13.96
CA TYR A 202 -6.90 -7.94 -14.49
C TYR A 202 -7.11 -9.44 -14.25
N GLN A 203 -6.08 -10.26 -14.48
CA GLN A 203 -6.14 -11.71 -14.25
C GLN A 203 -6.25 -12.07 -12.76
N MET A 204 -5.52 -11.38 -11.89
CA MET A 204 -5.67 -11.50 -10.44
C MET A 204 -7.11 -11.19 -10.02
N ALA A 205 -7.71 -10.14 -10.57
CA ALA A 205 -9.10 -9.76 -10.30
C ALA A 205 -10.12 -10.80 -10.81
N GLN A 206 -9.88 -11.44 -11.95
CA GLN A 206 -10.72 -12.55 -12.43
C GLN A 206 -10.67 -13.76 -11.50
N LEU A 207 -9.52 -13.99 -10.85
CA LEU A 207 -9.26 -15.16 -10.02
C LEU A 207 -9.49 -14.91 -8.52
N SER A 208 -9.68 -13.66 -8.09
CA SER A 208 -9.70 -13.24 -6.68
C SER A 208 -10.84 -13.86 -5.86
N CYS A 209 -11.87 -14.42 -6.50
CA CYS A 209 -12.95 -15.14 -5.83
C CYS A 209 -12.57 -16.57 -5.41
N CYS A 210 -11.51 -17.12 -5.98
CA CYS A 210 -11.09 -18.52 -5.79
C CYS A 210 -9.64 -18.66 -5.31
N TYR A 211 -8.80 -17.66 -5.55
CA TYR A 211 -7.38 -17.69 -5.25
C TYR A 211 -7.01 -16.63 -4.23
N ASN A 212 -6.04 -16.98 -3.39
CA ASN A 212 -5.31 -16.02 -2.61
C ASN A 212 -3.99 -15.70 -3.31
N PHE A 213 -3.71 -14.42 -3.50
CA PHE A 213 -2.43 -13.90 -3.99
C PHE A 213 -1.75 -13.13 -2.88
N ALA A 214 -0.45 -13.36 -2.68
CA ALA A 214 0.30 -12.66 -1.66
C ALA A 214 1.67 -12.20 -2.18
N TRP A 215 2.22 -11.22 -1.49
CA TRP A 215 3.56 -10.69 -1.70
C TRP A 215 4.64 -11.79 -1.68
N SER A 216 5.74 -11.53 -2.39
CA SER A 216 6.93 -12.38 -2.36
C SER A 216 8.20 -11.54 -2.28
N ARG A 217 9.15 -11.95 -1.43
CA ARG A 217 10.47 -11.31 -1.35
C ARG A 217 11.24 -11.34 -2.66
N TRP A 218 10.93 -12.31 -3.53
CA TRP A 218 11.65 -12.52 -4.80
C TRP A 218 11.19 -11.55 -5.89
N ASN A 219 10.07 -10.84 -5.70
CA ASN A 219 9.56 -9.91 -6.69
C ASN A 219 10.54 -8.78 -7.01
N SER A 220 11.28 -8.30 -6.00
CA SER A 220 12.30 -7.26 -6.16
C SER A 220 13.50 -7.74 -7.00
N VAL A 221 13.77 -9.04 -7.04
CA VAL A 221 14.92 -9.64 -7.73
C VAL A 221 14.70 -9.81 -9.23
N VAL A 222 13.47 -10.09 -9.67
CA VAL A 222 13.16 -10.44 -11.08
C VAL A 222 13.16 -9.26 -12.05
N GLY A 223 13.41 -8.05 -11.55
CA GLY A 223 13.54 -6.84 -12.36
C GLY A 223 12.22 -6.44 -13.02
N ARG A 224 12.31 -5.59 -14.05
CA ARG A 224 11.14 -4.92 -14.66
C ARG A 224 10.22 -5.85 -15.46
N ARG A 225 10.77 -6.88 -16.10
CA ARG A 225 10.04 -7.77 -17.03
C ARG A 225 9.62 -9.09 -16.42
N GLY A 226 9.53 -9.17 -15.10
CA GLY A 226 8.86 -10.28 -14.46
C GLY A 226 8.33 -9.92 -13.08
N VAL A 227 7.37 -10.71 -12.65
CA VAL A 227 6.67 -10.58 -11.38
C VAL A 227 6.73 -11.93 -10.70
N ILE A 228 7.11 -11.91 -9.42
CA ILE A 228 6.99 -13.07 -8.55
C ILE A 228 5.97 -12.77 -7.48
N MET A 229 5.04 -13.69 -7.28
CA MET A 229 4.09 -13.60 -6.17
C MET A 229 3.72 -14.99 -5.68
N GLN A 230 3.20 -15.06 -4.47
CA GLN A 230 2.63 -16.29 -3.93
C GLN A 230 1.20 -16.45 -4.42
N MET A 231 0.81 -17.67 -4.80
CA MET A 231 -0.56 -17.99 -5.22
C MET A 231 -1.00 -19.30 -4.59
N ARG A 232 -2.26 -19.38 -4.14
CA ARG A 232 -2.90 -20.65 -3.76
C ARG A 232 -4.39 -20.63 -4.07
N GLU A 233 -4.98 -21.80 -4.24
CA GLU A 233 -6.43 -21.93 -4.13
C GLU A 233 -6.84 -21.59 -2.70
N TYR A 234 -7.87 -20.77 -2.54
CA TYR A 234 -8.37 -20.37 -1.23
C TYR A 234 -9.84 -20.76 -1.07
N LYS A 235 -10.09 -21.55 -0.02
CA LYS A 235 -11.41 -22.05 0.34
C LYS A 235 -11.77 -21.47 1.70
N PRO A 236 -12.49 -20.35 1.78
CA PRO A 236 -12.70 -19.68 3.05
C PRO A 236 -13.53 -20.51 4.05
N GLU A 237 -14.19 -21.60 3.61
CA GLU A 237 -14.90 -22.55 4.48
C GLU A 237 -13.95 -23.50 5.23
N ARG A 238 -12.69 -23.63 4.79
CA ARG A 238 -11.72 -24.55 5.38
C ARG A 238 -10.80 -23.83 6.37
N ASN A 239 -10.60 -24.42 7.54
CA ASN A 239 -9.63 -23.90 8.51
C ASN A 239 -8.19 -24.07 8.02
N LYS A 240 -7.90 -25.18 7.32
CA LYS A 240 -6.59 -25.47 6.75
C LYS A 240 -6.60 -25.20 5.25
N GLN A 241 -5.80 -24.23 4.83
CA GLN A 241 -5.59 -23.90 3.42
C GLN A 241 -4.46 -24.74 2.82
N VAL A 242 -4.46 -24.85 1.49
CA VAL A 242 -3.32 -25.41 0.78
C VAL A 242 -2.10 -24.47 0.89
N PRO A 243 -0.87 -25.01 0.86
CA PRO A 243 0.34 -24.18 0.83
C PRO A 243 0.40 -23.27 -0.39
N TYR A 244 1.14 -22.17 -0.29
CA TYR A 244 1.41 -21.30 -1.43
C TYR A 244 2.32 -22.00 -2.44
N SER A 245 2.02 -21.79 -3.70
CA SER A 245 2.92 -22.03 -4.83
C SER A 245 3.51 -20.69 -5.28
N MET A 246 4.74 -20.70 -5.78
CA MET A 246 5.36 -19.50 -6.32
C MET A 246 5.00 -19.33 -7.79
N LEU A 247 4.45 -18.16 -8.11
CA LEU A 247 4.00 -17.81 -9.46
C LEU A 247 4.98 -16.83 -10.07
N HIS A 248 5.49 -17.16 -11.26
CA HIS A 248 6.31 -16.29 -12.09
C HIS A 248 5.53 -15.84 -13.32
N ILE A 249 5.37 -14.53 -13.49
CA ILE A 249 4.71 -13.92 -14.65
C ILE A 249 5.74 -13.10 -15.41
N THR A 250 5.78 -13.28 -16.72
CA THR A 250 6.53 -12.46 -17.67
C THR A 250 5.57 -11.92 -18.73
N PRO A 251 6.00 -11.01 -19.62
CA PRO A 251 5.16 -10.57 -20.74
C PRO A 251 4.78 -11.68 -21.73
N LEU A 252 5.42 -12.86 -21.66
CA LEU A 252 5.26 -13.94 -22.65
C LEU A 252 4.65 -15.21 -22.06
N LYS A 253 4.73 -15.41 -20.75
CA LYS A 253 4.27 -16.63 -20.08
C LYS A 253 3.99 -16.43 -18.60
N ALA A 254 3.18 -17.33 -18.04
CA ALA A 254 3.04 -17.52 -16.60
C ALA A 254 3.36 -18.98 -16.23
N GLU A 255 4.10 -19.19 -15.15
CA GLU A 255 4.52 -20.52 -14.71
C GLU A 255 4.58 -20.61 -13.19
N ILE A 256 4.40 -21.82 -12.65
CA ILE A 256 4.67 -22.11 -11.25
C ILE A 256 6.12 -22.58 -11.15
N ILE A 257 6.90 -21.96 -10.27
CA ILE A 257 8.30 -22.28 -10.06
C ILE A 257 8.52 -23.11 -8.79
N THR A 258 9.63 -23.85 -8.74
CA THR A 258 10.01 -24.71 -7.60
C THR A 258 10.54 -23.91 -6.40
N CYS A 259 11.03 -22.68 -6.64
CA CYS A 259 11.49 -21.77 -5.61
C CYS A 259 10.40 -21.54 -4.55
N THR A 260 10.81 -21.26 -3.31
CA THR A 260 9.92 -20.94 -2.18
C THR A 260 10.43 -19.70 -1.44
N GLU A 261 9.62 -19.11 -0.55
CA GLU A 261 10.02 -17.95 0.27
C GLU A 261 11.24 -18.22 1.18
N VAL A 262 11.47 -19.50 1.53
CA VAL A 262 12.59 -19.93 2.40
C VAL A 262 13.82 -20.40 1.62
N SER A 263 13.78 -20.35 0.29
CA SER A 263 14.91 -20.78 -0.55
C SER A 263 16.12 -19.86 -0.32
N PRO A 264 17.35 -20.40 -0.32
CA PRO A 264 18.55 -19.58 -0.06
C PRO A 264 18.86 -18.63 -1.22
N ALA A 265 18.46 -18.98 -2.44
CA ALA A 265 18.67 -18.21 -3.66
C ALA A 265 17.46 -18.28 -4.57
N PHE A 266 17.29 -17.26 -5.42
CA PHE A 266 16.24 -17.23 -6.42
C PHE A 266 16.63 -18.08 -7.63
N LEU A 267 15.89 -19.16 -7.86
CA LEU A 267 16.05 -20.02 -9.04
C LEU A 267 14.69 -20.12 -9.75
N PRO A 268 14.51 -19.48 -10.91
CA PRO A 268 13.24 -19.46 -11.65
C PRO A 268 13.05 -20.75 -12.46
N GLU A 269 13.26 -21.91 -11.83
CA GLU A 269 13.04 -23.20 -12.49
C GLU A 269 11.54 -23.56 -12.44
N PRO A 270 10.91 -23.86 -13.59
CA PRO A 270 9.52 -24.25 -13.63
C PRO A 270 9.33 -25.59 -12.91
N ALA A 271 8.17 -25.78 -12.28
CA ALA A 271 7.79 -27.06 -11.72
C ALA A 271 7.73 -28.15 -12.81
N GLU A 272 8.07 -29.38 -12.44
CA GLU A 272 8.11 -30.52 -13.37
C GLU A 272 6.74 -30.76 -14.05
N GLY A 273 6.77 -31.08 -15.35
CA GLY A 273 5.56 -31.39 -16.12
C GLY A 273 4.71 -30.18 -16.49
N MET A 274 5.16 -28.95 -16.24
CA MET A 274 4.44 -27.74 -16.66
C MET A 274 4.44 -27.57 -18.18
N LEU A 275 3.26 -27.33 -18.74
CA LEU A 275 3.08 -26.91 -20.13
C LEU A 275 3.38 -25.41 -20.29
N PHE A 276 3.43 -24.96 -21.54
CA PHE A 276 3.48 -23.54 -21.84
C PHE A 276 2.13 -22.88 -21.61
N TYR A 277 2.11 -21.82 -20.80
CA TYR A 277 0.94 -20.98 -20.58
C TYR A 277 1.28 -19.52 -20.90
N ALA A 278 0.55 -18.92 -21.83
CA ALA A 278 0.81 -17.57 -22.30
C ALA A 278 0.61 -16.49 -21.20
N ASP A 279 -0.24 -16.76 -20.22
CA ASP A 279 -0.59 -15.83 -19.15
C ASP A 279 -1.20 -16.54 -17.92
N LEU A 280 -1.48 -15.79 -16.86
CA LEU A 280 -2.00 -16.33 -15.60
C LEU A 280 -3.36 -17.02 -15.78
N TYR A 281 -4.20 -16.49 -16.66
CA TYR A 281 -5.51 -17.09 -16.94
C TYR A 281 -5.39 -18.42 -17.70
N SER A 282 -4.43 -18.54 -18.61
CA SER A 282 -4.11 -19.78 -19.30
C SER A 282 -3.54 -20.83 -18.34
N LEU A 283 -2.64 -20.43 -17.45
CA LEU A 283 -2.12 -21.28 -16.37
C LEU A 283 -3.25 -21.78 -15.47
N PHE A 284 -4.15 -20.89 -15.07
CA PHE A 284 -5.37 -21.25 -14.35
C PHE A 284 -6.19 -22.29 -15.13
N LYS A 285 -6.49 -22.03 -16.40
CA LYS A 285 -7.21 -22.98 -17.27
C LYS A 285 -6.50 -24.31 -17.48
N GLY A 286 -5.17 -24.39 -17.34
CA GLY A 286 -4.44 -25.66 -17.39
C GLY A 286 -4.55 -26.48 -16.10
N THR A 287 -4.58 -25.79 -14.96
CA THR A 287 -4.38 -26.40 -13.63
C THR A 287 -5.64 -26.54 -12.79
N CYS A 288 -6.69 -25.78 -13.08
CA CYS A 288 -7.87 -25.70 -12.22
C CYS A 288 -8.91 -26.79 -12.48
N SER A 289 -9.64 -27.11 -11.41
CA SER A 289 -10.81 -27.99 -11.42
C SER A 289 -12.02 -27.34 -12.07
N MET A 290 -12.98 -28.14 -12.52
CA MET A 290 -14.23 -27.65 -13.14
C MET A 290 -15.01 -26.71 -12.23
N ILE A 291 -15.03 -26.96 -10.91
CA ILE A 291 -15.73 -26.13 -9.92
C ILE A 291 -15.17 -24.69 -9.91
N GLN A 292 -13.84 -24.56 -9.94
CA GLN A 292 -13.19 -23.26 -9.94
C GLN A 292 -13.45 -22.50 -11.25
N ARG A 293 -13.48 -23.20 -12.40
CA ARG A 293 -13.84 -22.60 -13.70
C ARG A 293 -15.22 -21.97 -13.65
N THR A 294 -16.21 -22.72 -13.17
CA THR A 294 -17.58 -22.24 -13.04
C THR A 294 -17.65 -21.04 -12.10
N LYS A 295 -16.89 -21.04 -10.99
CA LYS A 295 -16.86 -19.93 -10.04
C LYS A 295 -16.24 -18.66 -10.63
N VAL A 296 -15.13 -18.79 -11.37
CA VAL A 296 -14.51 -17.67 -12.09
C VAL A 296 -15.42 -17.13 -13.20
N GLN A 297 -16.09 -18.00 -13.95
CA GLN A 297 -17.06 -17.60 -14.99
C GLN A 297 -18.26 -16.85 -14.41
N ASN A 298 -18.70 -17.22 -13.20
CA ASN A 298 -19.82 -16.59 -12.50
C ASN A 298 -19.40 -15.42 -11.60
N THR A 299 -18.15 -14.96 -11.69
CA THR A 299 -17.67 -13.82 -10.92
C THR A 299 -18.25 -12.53 -11.51
N SER A 300 -18.74 -11.64 -10.63
CA SER A 300 -19.34 -10.38 -11.06
C SER A 300 -18.34 -9.51 -11.84
N PRO A 301 -18.67 -9.06 -13.06
CA PRO A 301 -17.82 -8.15 -13.83
C PRO A 301 -17.50 -6.85 -13.08
N LEU A 302 -18.43 -6.36 -12.25
CA LEU A 302 -18.22 -5.17 -11.41
C LEU A 302 -17.12 -5.41 -10.37
N LEU A 303 -17.12 -6.58 -9.74
CA LEU A 303 -16.08 -6.96 -8.79
C LEU A 303 -14.72 -7.07 -9.47
N ILE A 304 -14.66 -7.71 -10.64
CA ILE A 304 -13.42 -7.81 -11.43
C ILE A 304 -12.90 -6.42 -11.79
N GLY A 305 -13.78 -5.54 -12.27
CA GLY A 305 -13.44 -4.15 -12.59
C GLY A 305 -12.85 -3.40 -11.40
N THR A 306 -13.52 -3.47 -10.25
CA THR A 306 -13.16 -2.75 -9.03
C THR A 306 -11.85 -3.27 -8.41
N VAL A 307 -11.69 -4.59 -8.30
CA VAL A 307 -10.45 -5.20 -7.82
C VAL A 307 -9.29 -4.83 -8.75
N SER A 308 -9.48 -4.92 -10.07
CA SER A 308 -8.47 -4.52 -11.04
C SER A 308 -8.12 -3.04 -10.96
N GLU A 309 -9.09 -2.15 -10.75
CA GLU A 309 -8.86 -0.72 -10.61
C GLU A 309 -8.11 -0.38 -9.31
N LEU A 310 -8.48 -1.02 -8.19
CA LEU A 310 -7.78 -0.84 -6.92
C LEU A 310 -6.32 -1.30 -7.05
N LEU A 311 -6.08 -2.50 -7.59
CA LEU A 311 -4.73 -3.03 -7.79
C LEU A 311 -3.88 -2.16 -8.74
N ARG A 312 -4.47 -1.65 -9.83
CA ARG A 312 -3.80 -0.69 -10.73
C ARG A 312 -3.47 0.64 -10.03
N SER A 313 -4.25 1.01 -9.03
CA SER A 313 -4.08 2.26 -8.30
C SER A 313 -3.03 2.17 -7.21
N THR A 314 -2.94 1.03 -6.54
CA THR A 314 -1.94 0.77 -5.50
C THR A 314 -0.62 0.31 -6.12
N ARG A 315 -0.64 -0.29 -7.32
CA ARG A 315 0.52 -0.83 -8.04
C ARG A 315 1.38 -1.76 -7.18
N VAL A 316 0.73 -2.64 -6.41
CA VAL A 316 1.40 -3.54 -5.46
C VAL A 316 2.53 -4.36 -6.07
N LEU A 317 2.47 -4.78 -7.35
CA LEU A 317 3.55 -5.55 -7.99
C LEU A 317 4.81 -4.74 -8.28
N SER A 318 4.72 -3.41 -8.37
CA SER A 318 5.85 -2.51 -8.62
C SER A 318 6.43 -1.89 -7.36
N PHE A 319 5.55 -1.61 -6.39
CA PHE A 319 5.90 -0.91 -5.15
C PHE A 319 5.84 -1.85 -3.94
N SER A 320 6.33 -3.09 -4.07
CA SER A 320 6.49 -4.07 -2.99
C SER A 320 7.64 -5.03 -3.24
#